data_AF-A0AAJ3LPL7-F1
#
_entry.id   AF-A0AAJ3LPL7-F1
#
_cell.length_a   1.000
_cell.length_b   1.000
_cell.length_c   1.000
_cell.angle_alpha   90.00
_cell.angle_beta   90.00
_cell.angle_gamma   90.00
#
_symmetry.space_group_name_H-M   'P 1'
#
loop_
_entity.id
_entity.type
_entity.pdbx_description
1 polymer ?
#
loop_
_entity_poly.entity_id
_entity_poly.type
_entity_poly.pdbx_seq_one_letter_code
_entity_poly.pdbx_strand_id
1 'polypeptide(L)'
;MPEQLPHDRHVDSRSPFRRLSSRYRALPLRARRVVAGTAAGAVLLLATAVITPIALQHSDATGSEPAAQALGGTTSTVPASTVNATAVTAISATTGSVAGGSTLTVSGVDVDGVTRVVFGEEEARILSATSTEVTVAVPAATGFSPADVGIAVYADDLRVDGDALNYSYDITSPVDAQMAYVFTHWNDYNLAEYGSLVDTDCANFASQSLLERGWTMDEDWWAEGTGDDFDFSKAWVSSTFFMNYVEEHPDLATALDDTQRDQVKVGDIVQFDWDNSGDRDHTGIVSKVETTDAGTQVYYAGHTDDTDYRTVDEAITVIHPGASVYYWSIA
;
A
#
# COMPACT_ATOMS: atom_id res chain seq x y z
N MET A 1 25.30 60.45 -59.35
CA MET A 1 25.26 58.98 -59.49
C MET A 1 25.50 58.39 -58.11
N PRO A 2 24.64 57.48 -57.65
CA PRO A 2 23.51 57.82 -56.75
C PRO A 2 23.65 57.07 -55.39
N GLU A 3 22.77 57.06 -54.38
CA GLU A 3 21.36 57.44 -54.21
C GLU A 3 21.06 57.52 -52.69
N GLN A 4 19.96 58.18 -52.35
CA GLN A 4 19.43 58.47 -51.01
C GLN A 4 18.81 57.25 -50.31
N LEU A 5 18.63 57.32 -48.97
CA LEU A 5 17.35 57.19 -48.22
C LEU A 5 17.57 57.05 -46.67
N PRO A 6 16.60 57.33 -45.77
CA PRO A 6 16.58 58.62 -45.05
C PRO A 6 16.41 58.55 -43.51
N HIS A 7 16.31 59.76 -42.95
CA HIS A 7 15.95 60.26 -41.61
C HIS A 7 14.94 59.51 -40.71
N ASP A 8 15.24 59.63 -39.40
CA ASP A 8 14.39 59.94 -38.23
C ASP A 8 12.91 59.50 -38.21
N ARG A 9 12.52 58.78 -37.15
CA ARG A 9 11.77 59.36 -36.02
C ARG A 9 11.47 58.33 -34.92
N HIS A 10 11.81 58.71 -33.70
CA HIS A 10 11.29 58.16 -32.46
C HIS A 10 9.79 58.43 -32.37
N VAL A 11 8.97 57.38 -32.21
CA VAL A 11 7.62 57.48 -31.62
C VAL A 11 7.40 56.27 -30.71
N ASP A 12 7.22 56.59 -29.45
CA ASP A 12 6.66 55.78 -28.37
C ASP A 12 5.24 55.31 -28.75
N SER A 13 5.00 53.99 -28.70
CA SER A 13 3.66 53.43 -28.76
C SER A 13 3.55 52.18 -27.90
N ARG A 14 3.26 52.43 -26.63
CA ARG A 14 2.52 51.58 -25.68
C ARG A 14 1.70 50.48 -26.36
N SER A 15 2.02 49.22 -26.05
CA SER A 15 1.19 48.05 -26.38
C SER A 15 -0.19 48.19 -25.75
N PRO A 16 -1.29 48.09 -26.53
CA PRO A 16 -2.62 48.08 -25.97
C PRO A 16 -2.98 46.67 -25.50
N PHE A 17 -3.34 46.59 -24.22
CA PHE A 17 -4.17 45.55 -23.64
C PHE A 17 -5.26 45.08 -24.62
N ARG A 18 -5.20 43.82 -25.06
CA ARG A 18 -6.36 43.14 -25.61
C ARG A 18 -7.15 42.53 -24.46
N ARG A 19 -8.28 43.19 -24.18
CA ARG A 19 -9.38 42.72 -23.34
C ARG A 19 -9.91 41.38 -23.85
N LEU A 20 -9.96 40.41 -22.94
CA LEU A 20 -11.12 39.61 -22.56
C LEU A 20 -12.23 39.46 -23.60
N SER A 21 -12.38 38.24 -24.11
CA SER A 21 -13.67 37.73 -24.59
C SER A 21 -14.15 36.61 -23.67
N SER A 22 -15.05 37.00 -22.77
CA SER A 22 -15.96 36.16 -21.99
C SER A 22 -16.72 35.18 -22.88
N ARG A 23 -16.48 33.87 -22.74
CA ARG A 23 -17.40 32.76 -23.11
C ARG A 23 -17.11 31.48 -22.32
N TYR A 24 -17.33 31.50 -21.01
CA TYR A 24 -17.80 30.30 -20.31
C TYR A 24 -19.05 30.70 -19.53
N ARG A 25 -20.21 30.34 -20.11
CA ARG A 25 -21.49 30.42 -19.41
C ARG A 25 -21.50 29.30 -18.38
N ALA A 26 -21.64 29.68 -17.12
CA ALA A 26 -21.99 28.79 -16.03
C ALA A 26 -23.22 27.95 -16.40
N LEU A 27 -23.07 26.63 -16.32
CA LEU A 27 -24.19 25.69 -16.26
C LEU A 27 -24.62 25.55 -14.78
N PRO A 28 -25.92 25.49 -14.49
CA PRO A 28 -26.40 25.47 -13.12
C PRO A 28 -26.09 24.13 -12.43
N LEU A 29 -25.36 24.21 -11.32
CA LEU A 29 -25.19 23.13 -10.35
C LEU A 29 -26.58 22.65 -9.89
N ARG A 30 -26.96 21.43 -10.28
CA ARG A 30 -28.04 20.71 -9.60
C ARG A 30 -27.48 20.18 -8.28
N ALA A 31 -27.78 20.87 -7.19
CA ALA A 31 -27.60 20.39 -5.84
C ALA A 31 -28.36 19.06 -5.66
N ARG A 32 -27.62 17.94 -5.64
CA ARG A 32 -28.12 16.69 -5.07
C ARG A 32 -27.82 16.73 -3.58
N ARG A 33 -28.87 16.98 -2.79
CA ARG A 33 -28.89 16.64 -1.36
C ARG A 33 -28.67 15.14 -1.25
N VAL A 34 -27.51 14.71 -0.75
CA VAL A 34 -27.36 13.39 -0.16
C VAL A 34 -27.79 13.51 1.29
N VAL A 35 -28.81 12.74 1.62
CA VAL A 35 -29.38 12.60 2.96
C VAL A 35 -28.34 11.92 3.84
N ALA A 36 -27.96 12.55 4.94
CA ALA A 36 -27.21 11.92 6.01
C ALA A 36 -28.01 10.73 6.57
N GLY A 37 -27.57 9.52 6.24
CA GLY A 37 -28.06 8.29 6.85
C GLY A 37 -27.39 8.09 8.19
N THR A 38 -28.12 8.30 9.27
CA THR A 38 -27.74 7.98 10.63
C THR A 38 -27.55 6.47 10.79
N ALA A 39 -26.30 6.01 10.91
CA ALA A 39 -26.01 4.67 11.41
C ALA A 39 -26.00 4.73 12.94
N ALA A 40 -27.05 4.19 13.55
CA ALA A 40 -27.18 4.05 15.00
C ALA A 40 -26.09 3.10 15.52
N GLY A 41 -25.30 3.57 16.49
CA GLY A 41 -24.33 2.77 17.21
C GLY A 41 -25.03 1.64 17.99
N ALA A 42 -24.61 0.41 17.73
CA ALA A 42 -24.89 -0.72 18.61
C ALA A 42 -23.83 -0.74 19.71
N VAL A 43 -24.20 -0.26 20.90
CA VAL A 43 -23.43 -0.43 22.14
C VAL A 43 -23.54 -1.90 22.55
N LEU A 44 -22.44 -2.65 22.39
CA LEU A 44 -22.31 -3.98 22.96
C LEU A 44 -21.88 -3.84 24.43
N LEU A 45 -22.84 -4.01 25.33
CA LEU A 45 -22.62 -4.11 26.78
C LEU A 45 -21.82 -5.38 27.09
N LEU A 46 -20.53 -5.22 27.41
CA LEU A 46 -19.71 -6.24 28.05
C LEU A 46 -20.18 -6.41 29.50
N ALA A 47 -20.92 -7.48 29.79
CA ALA A 47 -21.22 -7.90 31.15
C ALA A 47 -19.99 -8.63 31.72
N THR A 48 -19.27 -7.96 32.63
CA THR A 48 -18.23 -8.56 33.45
C THR A 48 -18.87 -9.38 34.58
N ALA A 49 -18.80 -10.71 34.49
CA ALA A 49 -19.12 -11.58 35.62
C ALA A 49 -17.90 -11.64 36.56
N VAL A 50 -17.96 -10.88 37.65
CA VAL A 50 -17.04 -10.99 38.79
C VAL A 50 -17.45 -12.23 39.59
N ILE A 51 -16.65 -13.29 39.53
CA ILE A 51 -16.77 -14.43 40.45
C ILE A 51 -15.83 -14.18 41.63
N THR A 52 -16.40 -13.77 42.76
CA THR A 52 -15.73 -13.79 44.07
C THR A 52 -15.60 -15.24 44.57
N PRO A 53 -14.41 -15.71 44.98
CA PRO A 53 -14.34 -16.93 45.77
C PRO A 53 -14.78 -16.65 47.21
N ILE A 54 -15.81 -17.38 47.64
CA ILE A 54 -16.18 -17.51 49.05
C ILE A 54 -15.12 -18.38 49.72
N ALA A 55 -14.39 -17.81 50.68
CA ALA A 55 -13.58 -18.57 51.62
C ALA A 55 -14.49 -19.25 52.63
N LEU A 56 -14.46 -20.58 52.69
CA LEU A 56 -14.97 -21.36 53.83
C LEU A 56 -13.77 -22.00 54.53
N GLN A 57 -13.38 -21.39 55.64
CA GLN A 57 -12.56 -22.02 56.67
C GLN A 57 -13.45 -23.02 57.44
N HIS A 58 -12.95 -24.22 57.68
CA HIS A 58 -13.21 -24.96 58.92
C HIS A 58 -12.00 -25.80 59.28
N SER A 59 -11.65 -25.70 60.56
CA SER A 59 -10.45 -26.21 61.21
C SER A 59 -10.59 -27.67 61.67
N ASP A 60 -9.41 -28.27 61.84
CA ASP A 60 -9.02 -29.55 62.45
C ASP A 60 -10.00 -30.33 63.34
N ALA A 61 -9.97 -31.66 63.20
CA ALA A 61 -9.87 -32.58 64.34
C ALA A 61 -9.33 -33.98 63.93
N THR A 62 -8.39 -34.45 64.74
CA THR A 62 -7.65 -35.72 64.75
C THR A 62 -8.49 -36.98 65.00
N GLY A 63 -8.06 -38.14 64.47
CA GLY A 63 -8.35 -39.43 65.14
C GLY A 63 -8.37 -40.70 64.25
N SER A 64 -7.26 -41.45 64.30
CA SER A 64 -7.16 -42.93 64.38
C SER A 64 -7.91 -43.86 63.40
N GLU A 65 -7.11 -44.65 62.67
CA GLU A 65 -7.45 -45.93 62.00
C GLU A 65 -7.83 -47.05 63.02
N PRO A 66 -8.61 -48.09 62.64
CA PRO A 66 -8.03 -49.21 61.85
C PRO A 66 -8.94 -49.93 60.82
N ALA A 67 -8.26 -50.42 59.76
CA ALA A 67 -8.44 -51.66 58.98
C ALA A 67 -9.85 -52.20 58.64
N ALA A 68 -10.18 -52.18 57.33
CA ALA A 68 -11.03 -53.20 56.72
C ALA A 68 -10.68 -53.41 55.22
N GLN A 69 -10.04 -54.56 54.97
CA GLN A 69 -10.16 -55.47 53.83
C GLN A 69 -10.17 -54.94 52.38
N ALA A 70 -9.16 -55.41 51.65
CA ALA A 70 -9.02 -55.36 50.21
C ALA A 70 -10.21 -55.98 49.46
N LEU A 71 -10.71 -55.26 48.47
CA LEU A 71 -11.28 -55.83 47.24
C LEU A 71 -10.51 -55.23 46.07
N GLY A 72 -9.88 -56.09 45.27
CA GLY A 72 -9.02 -55.72 44.17
C GLY A 72 -9.74 -54.84 43.15
N GLY A 73 -9.36 -53.55 43.13
CA GLY A 73 -9.52 -52.72 41.96
C GLY A 73 -8.28 -52.89 41.12
N THR A 74 -8.39 -53.59 39.99
CA THR A 74 -7.40 -53.50 38.92
C THR A 74 -7.26 -52.03 38.54
N THR A 75 -6.20 -51.37 38.99
CA THR A 75 -5.79 -50.09 38.43
C THR A 75 -5.35 -50.36 37.00
N SER A 76 -6.31 -50.26 36.08
CA SER A 76 -6.02 -50.13 34.66
C SER A 76 -5.31 -48.80 34.51
N THR A 77 -3.98 -48.82 34.62
CA THR A 77 -3.14 -47.71 34.19
C THR A 77 -3.34 -47.59 32.69
N VAL A 78 -4.30 -46.76 32.29
CA VAL A 78 -4.38 -46.28 30.91
C VAL A 78 -3.02 -45.63 30.65
N PRO A 79 -2.22 -46.11 29.68
CA PRO A 79 -1.01 -45.40 29.33
C PRO A 79 -1.42 -43.98 28.97
N ALA A 80 -0.79 -42.98 29.57
CA ALA A 80 -0.96 -41.61 29.13
C ALA A 80 -0.60 -41.59 27.64
N SER A 81 -1.61 -41.48 26.78
CA SER A 81 -1.40 -41.14 25.39
C SER A 81 -0.75 -39.76 25.42
N THR A 82 0.56 -39.72 25.27
CA THR A 82 1.25 -38.51 24.83
C THR A 82 0.77 -38.27 23.41
N VAL A 83 -0.37 -37.58 23.30
CA VAL A 83 -0.71 -36.88 22.07
C VAL A 83 0.44 -35.92 21.88
N ASN A 84 1.28 -36.15 20.87
CA ASN A 84 2.20 -35.11 20.44
C ASN A 84 1.30 -33.95 19.98
N ALA A 85 1.20 -32.93 20.81
CA ALA A 85 0.44 -31.74 20.47
C ALA A 85 1.24 -30.98 19.42
N THR A 86 0.58 -30.56 18.34
CA THR A 86 1.15 -29.62 17.38
C THR A 86 1.67 -28.41 18.15
N ALA A 87 2.95 -28.08 17.97
CA ALA A 87 3.60 -27.03 18.73
C ALA A 87 4.54 -26.22 17.84
N VAL A 88 4.23 -24.95 17.64
CA VAL A 88 5.16 -23.99 17.03
C VAL A 88 6.22 -23.59 18.07
N THR A 89 7.49 -23.60 17.66
CA THR A 89 8.64 -23.35 18.55
C THR A 89 9.47 -22.13 18.15
N ALA A 90 9.53 -21.79 16.87
CA ALA A 90 10.32 -20.66 16.39
C ALA A 90 9.85 -20.15 15.02
N ILE A 91 10.25 -18.92 14.71
CA ILE A 91 10.20 -18.34 13.36
C ILE A 91 11.59 -17.92 12.93
N SER A 92 11.89 -18.02 11.64
CA SER A 92 13.24 -17.74 11.11
C SER A 92 13.62 -16.26 11.09
N ALA A 93 12.64 -15.35 11.10
CA ALA A 93 12.84 -13.91 11.13
C ALA A 93 11.70 -13.23 11.89
N THR A 94 12.01 -12.12 12.55
CA THR A 94 11.04 -11.30 13.30
C THR A 94 10.81 -9.94 12.68
N THR A 95 11.44 -9.64 11.54
CA THR A 95 11.24 -8.38 10.82
C THR A 95 11.39 -8.58 9.30
N GLY A 96 10.92 -7.62 8.52
CA GLY A 96 11.16 -7.53 7.08
C GLY A 96 10.43 -6.37 6.40
N SER A 97 10.58 -6.29 5.08
CA SER A 97 10.03 -5.19 4.27
C SER A 97 8.50 -5.11 4.34
N VAL A 98 7.96 -3.89 4.39
CA VAL A 98 6.52 -3.60 4.17
C VAL A 98 5.99 -4.15 2.84
N ALA A 99 6.83 -4.37 1.83
CA ALA A 99 6.42 -4.97 0.57
C ALA A 99 6.13 -6.49 0.68
N GLY A 100 6.56 -7.14 1.76
CA GLY A 100 6.43 -8.58 1.95
C GLY A 100 7.25 -9.39 0.93
N GLY A 101 6.74 -10.55 0.53
CA GLY A 101 7.33 -11.43 -0.49
C GLY A 101 8.53 -12.26 -0.01
N SER A 102 9.15 -11.91 1.12
CA SER A 102 10.20 -12.72 1.73
C SER A 102 9.66 -14.08 2.22
N THR A 103 10.54 -15.08 2.31
CA THR A 103 10.18 -16.39 2.85
C THR A 103 10.45 -16.44 4.35
N LEU A 104 9.45 -16.89 5.12
CA LEU A 104 9.56 -17.13 6.55
C LEU A 104 9.28 -18.60 6.86
N THR A 105 10.12 -19.21 7.69
CA THR A 105 9.94 -20.59 8.18
C THR A 105 9.41 -20.56 9.60
N VAL A 106 8.30 -21.26 9.83
CA VAL A 106 7.72 -21.58 11.13
C VAL A 106 8.14 -22.99 11.50
N SER A 107 8.95 -23.14 12.55
CA SER A 107 9.45 -24.44 13.01
C SER A 107 8.61 -24.98 14.17
N GLY A 108 8.43 -26.30 14.24
CA GLY A 108 7.61 -26.92 15.26
C GLY A 108 7.65 -28.45 15.29
N VAL A 109 6.64 -29.02 15.95
CA VAL A 109 6.36 -30.46 16.01
C VAL A 109 4.94 -30.68 15.50
N ASP A 110 4.75 -31.68 14.63
CA ASP A 110 3.48 -32.07 13.99
C ASP A 110 2.74 -30.87 13.36
N VAL A 111 3.50 -30.02 12.65
CA VAL A 111 3.00 -28.79 12.00
C VAL A 111 2.59 -28.98 10.53
N ASP A 112 2.57 -30.22 10.02
CA ASP A 112 2.11 -30.53 8.65
C ASP A 112 0.60 -30.29 8.46
N GLY A 113 -0.16 -30.21 9.56
CA GLY A 113 -1.58 -29.87 9.56
C GLY A 113 -1.89 -28.36 9.55
N VAL A 114 -0.89 -27.49 9.49
CA VAL A 114 -1.11 -26.03 9.41
C VAL A 114 -1.76 -25.68 8.07
N THR A 115 -2.91 -25.02 8.14
CA THR A 115 -3.69 -24.62 6.96
C THR A 115 -3.71 -23.11 6.75
N ARG A 116 -3.38 -22.31 7.77
CA ARG A 116 -3.35 -20.85 7.68
C ARG A 116 -2.30 -20.24 8.59
N VAL A 117 -1.59 -19.23 8.09
CA VAL A 117 -0.69 -18.37 8.86
C VAL A 117 -1.07 -16.92 8.58
N VAL A 118 -1.27 -16.11 9.62
CA VAL A 118 -1.76 -14.74 9.51
C VAL A 118 -0.77 -13.79 10.19
N PHE A 119 -0.42 -12.69 9.53
CA PHE A 119 0.41 -11.60 10.02
C PHE A 119 -0.49 -10.39 10.26
N GLY A 120 -0.88 -10.14 11.51
CA GLY A 120 -1.90 -9.13 11.81
C GLY A 120 -3.24 -9.49 11.18
N GLU A 121 -3.62 -8.77 10.12
CA GLU A 121 -4.84 -8.99 9.33
C GLU A 121 -4.56 -9.71 8.00
N GLU A 122 -3.30 -9.86 7.60
CA GLU A 122 -2.91 -10.33 6.27
C GLU A 122 -2.58 -11.83 6.29
N GLU A 123 -3.20 -12.60 5.39
CA GLU A 123 -2.98 -14.04 5.29
C GLU A 123 -1.74 -14.36 4.44
N ALA A 124 -0.82 -15.13 5.01
CA ALA A 124 0.39 -15.56 4.34
C ALA A 124 0.11 -16.77 3.44
N ARG A 125 0.71 -16.77 2.25
CA ARG A 125 0.64 -17.93 1.36
C ARG A 125 1.56 -19.03 1.88
N ILE A 126 1.00 -20.20 2.21
CA ILE A 126 1.79 -21.40 2.52
C ILE A 126 2.44 -21.93 1.25
N LEU A 127 3.76 -22.10 1.28
CA LEU A 127 4.58 -22.64 0.19
C LEU A 127 4.84 -24.14 0.37
N SER A 128 5.07 -24.57 1.60
CA SER A 128 5.24 -25.98 1.97
C SER A 128 4.93 -26.20 3.43
N ALA A 129 4.44 -27.40 3.78
CA ALA A 129 4.29 -27.84 5.15
C ALA A 129 4.84 -29.27 5.30
N THR A 130 5.60 -29.49 6.36
CA THR A 130 6.15 -30.78 6.79
C THR A 130 5.89 -30.93 8.28
N SER A 131 6.13 -32.10 8.85
CA SER A 131 5.86 -32.32 10.28
C SER A 131 6.71 -31.45 11.21
N THR A 132 7.79 -30.83 10.72
CA THR A 132 8.68 -29.98 11.53
C THR A 132 8.75 -28.53 11.08
N GLU A 133 8.31 -28.21 9.86
CA GLU A 133 8.46 -26.89 9.26
C GLU A 133 7.29 -26.52 8.35
N VAL A 134 6.83 -25.29 8.47
CA VAL A 134 5.92 -24.63 7.54
C VAL A 134 6.64 -23.42 6.95
N THR A 135 6.70 -23.35 5.63
CA THR A 135 7.33 -22.23 4.91
C THR A 135 6.24 -21.39 4.28
N VAL A 136 6.26 -20.08 4.53
CA VAL A 136 5.27 -19.14 4.03
C VAL A 136 5.95 -17.99 3.27
N ALA A 137 5.24 -17.42 2.31
CA ALA A 137 5.56 -16.10 1.78
C ALA A 137 4.92 -15.04 2.68
N VAL A 138 5.73 -14.16 3.26
CA VAL A 138 5.26 -13.05 4.11
C VAL A 138 4.38 -12.13 3.25
N PRO A 139 3.13 -11.83 3.67
CA PRO A 139 2.27 -10.94 2.91
C PRO A 139 2.80 -9.50 2.99
N ALA A 140 2.43 -8.66 2.03
CA ALA A 140 2.69 -7.23 2.13
C ALA A 140 1.95 -6.64 3.34
N ALA A 141 2.53 -5.63 3.97
CA ALA A 141 1.86 -4.89 5.03
C ALA A 141 0.65 -4.12 4.45
N THR A 142 -0.42 -4.03 5.21
CA THR A 142 -1.60 -3.25 4.83
C THR A 142 -1.19 -1.80 4.53
N GLY A 143 -1.47 -1.35 3.31
CA GLY A 143 -1.12 0.01 2.85
C GLY A 143 0.38 0.33 2.91
N PHE A 144 1.27 -0.66 2.80
CA PHE A 144 2.73 -0.47 2.89
C PHE A 144 3.18 0.24 4.19
N SER A 145 2.38 0.15 5.27
CA SER A 145 2.66 0.87 6.51
C SER A 145 3.59 0.06 7.44
N PRO A 146 4.63 0.67 8.02
CA PRO A 146 5.44 0.03 9.05
C PRO A 146 4.62 -0.26 10.31
N ALA A 147 4.69 -1.49 10.82
CA ALA A 147 3.92 -1.90 11.98
C ALA A 147 4.48 -3.17 12.64
N ASP A 148 4.38 -3.24 13.96
CA ASP A 148 4.51 -4.48 14.71
C ASP A 148 3.17 -5.25 14.67
N VAL A 149 3.21 -6.49 14.19
CA VAL A 149 2.05 -7.38 14.12
C VAL A 149 2.30 -8.71 14.84
N GLY A 150 1.22 -9.32 15.33
CA GLY A 150 1.27 -10.70 15.80
C GLY A 150 1.20 -11.69 14.63
N ILE A 151 1.89 -12.82 14.74
CA ILE A 151 1.70 -13.97 13.86
C ILE A 151 0.77 -14.97 14.56
N ALA A 152 -0.28 -15.40 13.86
CA ALA A 152 -1.17 -16.47 14.31
C ALA A 152 -1.10 -17.65 13.35
N VAL A 153 -0.97 -18.87 13.90
CA VAL A 153 -0.83 -20.11 13.13
C VAL A 153 -2.01 -21.00 13.43
N TYR A 154 -2.67 -21.52 12.39
CA TYR A 154 -3.87 -22.32 12.52
C TYR A 154 -3.73 -23.67 11.82
N ALA A 155 -4.21 -24.72 12.49
CA ALA A 155 -4.55 -26.00 11.89
C ALA A 155 -6.08 -26.09 11.86
N ASP A 156 -6.66 -26.00 10.66
CA ASP A 156 -8.08 -25.70 10.46
C ASP A 156 -8.49 -24.42 11.23
N ASP A 157 -9.47 -24.51 12.12
CA ASP A 157 -9.93 -23.40 12.96
C ASP A 157 -9.19 -23.30 14.30
N LEU A 158 -8.36 -24.30 14.63
CA LEU A 158 -7.62 -24.32 15.88
C LEU A 158 -6.34 -23.50 15.77
N ARG A 159 -6.18 -22.51 16.65
CA ARG A 159 -4.92 -21.80 16.82
C ARG A 159 -3.88 -22.72 17.48
N VAL A 160 -2.74 -22.90 16.84
CA VAL A 160 -1.67 -23.85 17.21
C VAL A 160 -0.32 -23.17 17.49
N ASP A 161 -0.24 -21.84 17.41
CA ASP A 161 0.89 -21.11 18.00
C ASP A 161 0.85 -21.20 19.53
N GLY A 162 1.99 -21.51 20.13
CA GLY A 162 2.16 -21.62 21.58
C GLY A 162 2.36 -20.24 22.21
N ASP A 163 3.60 -19.75 22.17
CA ASP A 163 3.94 -18.39 22.60
C ASP A 163 3.55 -17.35 21.55
N ALA A 164 3.31 -16.11 21.98
CA ALA A 164 3.03 -15.01 21.07
C ALA A 164 4.22 -14.77 20.13
N LEU A 165 3.98 -14.97 18.83
CA LEU A 165 4.91 -14.67 17.75
C LEU A 165 4.65 -13.26 17.25
N ASN A 166 5.71 -12.47 17.04
CA ASN A 166 5.61 -11.10 16.53
C ASN A 166 6.51 -10.89 15.31
N TYR A 167 6.11 -9.95 14.47
CA TYR A 167 6.82 -9.55 13.26
C TYR A 167 6.76 -8.03 13.09
N SER A 168 7.89 -7.38 12.81
CA SER A 168 7.96 -5.95 12.46
C SER A 168 8.04 -5.78 10.95
N TYR A 169 7.09 -5.06 10.38
CA TYR A 169 7.21 -4.52 9.03
C TYR A 169 7.96 -3.20 9.07
N ASP A 170 9.05 -3.13 8.31
CA ASP A 170 9.97 -1.99 8.28
C ASP A 170 10.08 -1.42 6.85
N ILE A 171 10.40 -0.13 6.74
CA ILE A 171 10.90 0.45 5.49
C ILE A 171 12.35 0.01 5.31
N THR A 172 12.58 -0.86 4.34
CA THR A 172 13.91 -1.45 4.10
C THR A 172 14.51 -1.09 2.76
N SER A 173 13.71 -0.50 1.87
CA SER A 173 14.12 -0.14 0.51
C SER A 173 13.58 1.24 0.11
N PRO A 174 14.16 1.89 -0.92
CA PRO A 174 13.60 3.12 -1.46
C PRO A 174 12.19 2.94 -2.05
N VAL A 175 11.89 1.77 -2.61
CA VAL A 175 10.53 1.45 -3.10
C VAL A 175 9.55 1.34 -1.93
N ASP A 176 9.98 0.80 -0.79
CA ASP A 176 9.16 0.74 0.43
C ASP A 176 8.77 2.16 0.88
N ALA A 177 9.72 3.09 0.89
CA ALA A 177 9.49 4.48 1.27
C ALA A 177 8.51 5.17 0.31
N GLN A 178 8.72 5.01 -1.00
CA GLN A 178 7.82 5.50 -2.03
C GLN A 178 6.39 4.99 -1.82
N MET A 179 6.22 3.67 -1.66
CA MET A 179 4.88 3.09 -1.56
C MET A 179 4.21 3.41 -0.23
N ALA A 180 4.96 3.47 0.87
CA ALA A 180 4.41 3.94 2.15
C ALA A 180 3.86 5.37 2.04
N TYR A 181 4.55 6.26 1.34
CA TYR A 181 4.06 7.60 1.04
C TYR A 181 2.79 7.57 0.18
N VAL A 182 2.83 6.83 -0.93
CA VAL A 182 1.71 6.72 -1.88
C VAL A 182 0.45 6.24 -1.15
N PHE A 183 0.54 5.18 -0.36
CA PHE A 183 -0.62 4.64 0.35
C PHE A 183 -1.07 5.46 1.55
N THR A 184 -0.21 6.32 2.09
CA THR A 184 -0.61 7.31 3.09
C THR A 184 -1.40 8.46 2.45
N HIS A 185 -1.03 8.87 1.24
CA HIS A 185 -1.46 10.16 0.68
C HIS A 185 -2.35 10.09 -0.56
N TRP A 186 -2.62 8.92 -1.14
CA TRP A 186 -3.42 8.79 -2.37
C TRP A 186 -4.83 9.41 -2.29
N ASN A 187 -5.39 9.57 -1.09
CA ASN A 187 -6.66 10.26 -0.84
C ASN A 187 -6.62 11.25 0.34
N ASP A 188 -5.44 11.45 0.94
CA ASP A 188 -5.21 12.41 2.03
C ASP A 188 -3.97 13.23 1.71
N TYR A 189 -4.18 14.31 0.97
CA TYR A 189 -3.12 15.08 0.32
C TYR A 189 -2.16 15.69 1.34
N ASN A 190 -0.85 15.58 1.10
CA ASN A 190 0.20 16.09 1.97
C ASN A 190 0.39 17.62 1.86
N LEU A 191 -0.65 18.38 2.21
CA LEU A 191 -0.66 19.85 2.09
C LEU A 191 0.27 20.54 3.11
N ALA A 192 0.76 19.81 4.10
CA ALA A 192 1.67 20.34 5.11
C ALA A 192 3.11 20.45 4.60
N GLU A 193 3.49 19.60 3.63
CA GLU A 193 4.85 19.54 3.08
C GLU A 193 4.90 19.90 1.60
N TYR A 194 3.79 19.75 0.88
CA TYR A 194 3.71 20.02 -0.55
C TYR A 194 2.47 20.83 -0.93
N GLY A 195 2.52 21.41 -2.12
CA GLY A 195 1.34 21.99 -2.73
C GLY A 195 0.41 20.95 -3.36
N SER A 196 -0.79 21.38 -3.73
CA SER A 196 -1.72 20.58 -4.53
C SER A 196 -2.37 21.40 -5.63
N LEU A 197 -2.64 20.73 -6.75
CA LEU A 197 -3.30 21.31 -7.91
C LEU A 197 -4.71 20.74 -8.07
N VAL A 198 -5.70 21.61 -7.88
CA VAL A 198 -7.10 21.27 -8.11
C VAL A 198 -7.26 20.72 -9.53
N ASP A 199 -7.90 19.55 -9.64
CA ASP A 199 -8.22 18.84 -10.89
C ASP A 199 -7.02 18.33 -11.74
N THR A 200 -5.75 18.52 -11.34
CA THR A 200 -4.59 18.13 -12.18
C THR A 200 -3.36 17.66 -11.40
N ASP A 201 -3.55 17.17 -10.18
CA ASP A 201 -2.45 16.86 -9.25
C ASP A 201 -1.63 15.60 -9.56
N CYS A 202 -1.98 14.85 -10.60
CA CYS A 202 -1.39 13.53 -10.90
C CYS A 202 0.15 13.50 -10.94
N ALA A 203 0.79 14.38 -11.71
CA ALA A 203 2.25 14.43 -11.80
C ALA A 203 2.92 15.05 -10.56
N ASN A 204 2.23 15.96 -9.86
CA ASN A 204 2.70 16.50 -8.59
C ASN A 204 2.81 15.39 -7.53
N PHE A 205 1.77 14.57 -7.39
CA PHE A 205 1.76 13.44 -6.47
C PHE A 205 2.82 12.38 -6.82
N ALA A 206 2.92 12.01 -8.10
CA ALA A 206 3.98 11.13 -8.58
C ALA A 206 5.37 11.69 -8.23
N SER A 207 5.57 13.00 -8.42
CA SER A 207 6.84 13.65 -8.13
C SER A 207 7.20 13.62 -6.65
N GLN A 208 6.23 13.88 -5.76
CA GLN A 208 6.41 13.73 -4.31
C GLN A 208 6.83 12.31 -3.94
N SER A 209 6.18 11.28 -4.52
CA SER A 209 6.54 9.89 -4.25
C SER A 209 7.98 9.55 -4.66
N LEU A 210 8.49 10.16 -5.72
CA LEU A 210 9.84 9.94 -6.21
C LEU A 210 10.90 10.56 -5.28
N LEU A 211 10.59 11.68 -4.61
CA LEU A 211 11.45 12.19 -3.54
C LEU A 211 11.57 11.22 -2.38
N GLU A 212 10.46 10.62 -1.97
CA GLU A 212 10.46 9.59 -0.92
C GLU A 212 11.22 8.33 -1.35
N ARG A 213 11.20 8.03 -2.66
CA ARG A 213 12.06 7.02 -3.28
C ARG A 213 13.55 7.42 -3.30
N GLY A 214 13.91 8.64 -2.91
CA GLY A 214 15.28 9.13 -2.87
C GLY A 214 15.75 9.87 -4.12
N TRP A 215 14.85 10.25 -5.04
CA TRP A 215 15.20 11.22 -6.07
C TRP A 215 15.55 12.55 -5.43
N THR A 216 16.44 13.31 -6.07
CA THR A 216 16.83 14.65 -5.62
C THR A 216 16.36 15.66 -6.64
N MET A 217 15.71 16.73 -6.19
CA MET A 217 15.32 17.83 -7.06
C MET A 217 16.53 18.47 -7.74
N ASP A 218 16.33 19.01 -8.93
CA ASP A 218 17.31 19.78 -9.68
C ASP A 218 16.71 21.07 -10.26
N GLU A 219 17.40 21.73 -11.20
CA GLU A 219 16.91 23.00 -11.78
C GLU A 219 15.70 22.83 -12.71
N ASP A 220 15.48 21.63 -13.24
CA ASP A 220 14.43 21.32 -14.23
C ASP A 220 13.25 20.55 -13.63
N TRP A 221 13.44 19.82 -12.53
CA TRP A 221 12.41 19.10 -11.76
C TRP A 221 12.48 19.47 -10.27
N TRP A 222 11.58 20.37 -9.83
CA TRP A 222 11.53 20.88 -8.46
C TRP A 222 10.16 21.46 -8.07
N ALA A 223 9.92 21.53 -6.76
CA ALA A 223 8.86 22.33 -6.14
C ALA A 223 9.33 22.93 -4.80
N GLU A 224 8.76 24.06 -4.41
CA GLU A 224 9.04 24.74 -3.14
C GLU A 224 7.76 25.37 -2.59
N GLY A 225 7.54 25.29 -1.28
CA GLY A 225 6.33 25.79 -0.63
C GLY A 225 5.27 24.70 -0.43
N THR A 226 4.12 25.08 0.11
CA THR A 226 3.14 24.13 0.66
C THR A 226 1.70 24.63 0.49
N GLY A 227 0.73 23.72 0.41
CA GLY A 227 -0.69 24.08 0.27
C GLY A 227 -0.95 24.90 -1.01
N ASP A 228 -1.67 26.02 -0.88
CA ASP A 228 -1.97 26.90 -2.00
C ASP A 228 -0.80 27.83 -2.39
N ASP A 229 0.25 27.91 -1.56
CA ASP A 229 1.40 28.81 -1.72
C ASP A 229 2.66 27.99 -2.01
N PHE A 230 2.76 27.53 -3.27
CA PHE A 230 3.92 26.77 -3.74
C PHE A 230 4.30 27.14 -5.17
N ASP A 231 5.60 27.19 -5.41
CA ASP A 231 6.24 27.36 -6.70
C ASP A 231 6.75 26.01 -7.21
N PHE A 232 6.80 25.83 -8.52
CA PHE A 232 7.17 24.55 -9.11
C PHE A 232 7.71 24.68 -10.54
N SER A 233 8.51 23.70 -10.94
CA SER A 233 8.90 23.50 -12.34
C SER A 233 7.75 22.87 -13.14
N LYS A 234 7.79 22.99 -14.46
CA LYS A 234 6.79 22.32 -15.31
C LYS A 234 6.88 20.81 -15.22
N ALA A 235 8.08 20.25 -15.17
CA ALA A 235 8.29 18.81 -15.10
C ALA A 235 7.75 18.21 -13.78
N TRP A 236 7.72 19.00 -12.70
CA TRP A 236 7.15 18.57 -11.44
C TRP A 236 5.63 18.34 -11.50
N VAL A 237 4.89 19.21 -12.20
CA VAL A 237 3.42 19.22 -12.15
C VAL A 237 2.71 18.73 -13.40
N SER A 238 3.42 18.49 -14.50
CA SER A 238 2.81 18.14 -15.78
C SER A 238 3.33 16.81 -16.29
N SER A 239 2.42 15.88 -16.57
CA SER A 239 2.72 14.56 -17.13
C SER A 239 3.58 14.64 -18.40
N THR A 240 3.28 15.57 -19.31
CA THR A 240 4.03 15.76 -20.55
C THR A 240 5.45 16.28 -20.29
N PHE A 241 5.60 17.27 -19.40
CA PHE A 241 6.94 17.80 -19.09
C PHE A 241 7.76 16.84 -18.24
N PHE A 242 7.12 16.05 -17.37
CA PHE A 242 7.75 14.95 -16.65
C PHE A 242 8.31 13.90 -17.61
N MET A 243 7.51 13.49 -18.61
CA MET A 243 7.98 12.58 -19.67
C MET A 243 9.25 13.11 -20.35
N ASN A 244 9.23 14.37 -20.81
CA ASN A 244 10.37 14.99 -21.46
C ASN A 244 11.61 15.04 -20.54
N TYR A 245 11.41 15.37 -19.26
CA TYR A 245 12.49 15.38 -18.27
C TYR A 245 13.11 13.99 -18.12
N VAL A 246 12.31 12.94 -17.91
CA VAL A 246 12.83 11.58 -17.73
C VAL A 246 13.48 11.02 -19.00
N GLU A 247 12.98 11.38 -20.19
CA GLU A 247 13.62 11.03 -21.47
C GLU A 247 15.06 11.57 -21.59
N GLU A 248 15.33 12.74 -21.00
CA GLU A 248 16.66 13.36 -20.95
C GLU A 248 17.56 12.78 -19.84
N HIS A 249 16.99 11.98 -18.92
CA HIS A 249 17.66 11.40 -17.74
C HIS A 249 17.57 9.86 -17.72
N PRO A 250 18.18 9.16 -18.70
CA PRO A 250 18.11 7.70 -18.81
C PRO A 250 18.80 6.93 -17.67
N ASP A 251 19.54 7.62 -16.80
CA ASP A 251 20.10 7.08 -15.56
C ASP A 251 19.04 6.95 -14.44
N LEU A 252 17.96 7.73 -14.51
CA LEU A 252 16.87 7.70 -13.53
C LEU A 252 15.81 6.64 -13.85
N ALA A 253 15.52 6.43 -15.13
CA ALA A 253 14.51 5.47 -15.55
C ALA A 253 14.72 4.91 -16.96
N THR A 254 14.15 3.74 -17.20
CA THR A 254 14.09 3.09 -18.52
C THR A 254 12.66 3.12 -19.07
N ALA A 255 12.49 3.60 -20.31
CA ALA A 255 11.19 3.59 -20.98
C ALA A 255 10.72 2.16 -21.28
N LEU A 256 9.45 1.86 -21.02
CA LEU A 256 8.76 0.65 -21.42
C LEU A 256 7.44 1.00 -22.11
N ASP A 257 7.09 0.28 -23.17
CA ASP A 257 5.76 0.34 -23.76
C ASP A 257 4.84 -0.78 -23.22
N ASP A 258 3.57 -0.75 -23.62
CA ASP A 258 2.57 -1.68 -23.10
C ASP A 258 2.80 -3.15 -23.49
N THR A 259 3.67 -3.42 -24.47
CA THR A 259 4.06 -4.79 -24.82
C THR A 259 5.06 -5.39 -23.83
N GLN A 260 5.65 -4.55 -22.96
CA GLN A 260 6.67 -4.90 -21.98
C GLN A 260 6.14 -4.93 -20.54
N ARG A 261 4.84 -5.15 -20.33
CA ARG A 261 4.23 -5.23 -18.98
C ARG A 261 4.90 -6.24 -18.06
N ASP A 262 5.51 -7.27 -18.61
CA ASP A 262 6.26 -8.28 -17.85
C ASP A 262 7.52 -7.75 -17.18
N GLN A 263 7.99 -6.55 -17.56
CA GLN A 263 9.14 -5.86 -16.98
C GLN A 263 8.74 -4.77 -15.97
N VAL A 264 7.46 -4.45 -15.86
CA VAL A 264 6.94 -3.42 -14.94
C VAL A 264 6.99 -3.94 -13.50
N LYS A 265 7.44 -3.09 -12.57
CA LYS A 265 7.53 -3.39 -11.15
C LYS A 265 6.81 -2.36 -10.29
N VAL A 266 6.43 -2.75 -9.07
CA VAL A 266 5.85 -1.82 -8.08
C VAL A 266 6.81 -0.65 -7.84
N GLY A 267 6.25 0.56 -7.74
CA GLY A 267 6.98 1.82 -7.65
C GLY A 267 7.41 2.42 -9.00
N ASP A 268 7.23 1.70 -10.12
CA ASP A 268 7.39 2.31 -11.45
C ASP A 268 6.36 3.42 -11.68
N ILE A 269 6.63 4.32 -12.63
CA ILE A 269 5.65 5.33 -13.03
C ILE A 269 4.89 4.81 -14.24
N VAL A 270 3.56 4.95 -14.22
CA VAL A 270 2.69 4.72 -15.37
C VAL A 270 2.21 6.05 -15.92
N GLN A 271 2.27 6.22 -17.24
CA GLN A 271 1.77 7.40 -17.92
C GLN A 271 0.78 7.02 -19.01
N PHE A 272 -0.23 7.87 -19.16
CA PHE A 272 -1.30 7.64 -20.11
C PHE A 272 -1.40 8.79 -21.10
N ASP A 273 -1.70 8.41 -22.33
CA ASP A 273 -2.08 9.30 -23.42
C ASP A 273 -3.54 8.97 -23.75
N TRP A 274 -4.45 9.78 -23.21
CA TRP A 274 -5.89 9.52 -23.22
C TRP A 274 -6.49 9.70 -24.59
N ASP A 275 -5.95 10.62 -25.39
CA ASP A 275 -6.47 10.98 -26.70
C ASP A 275 -5.57 10.56 -27.88
N ASN A 276 -4.47 9.87 -27.59
CA ASN A 276 -3.43 9.46 -28.55
C ASN A 276 -2.79 10.65 -29.29
N SER A 277 -2.62 11.77 -28.59
CA SER A 277 -1.98 12.96 -29.13
C SER A 277 -0.46 12.82 -29.25
N GLY A 278 0.14 11.88 -28.51
CA GLY A 278 1.58 11.70 -28.36
C GLY A 278 2.14 12.39 -27.13
N ASP A 279 1.41 13.34 -26.53
CA ASP A 279 1.74 13.90 -25.23
C ASP A 279 1.17 12.98 -24.13
N ARG A 280 1.78 12.99 -22.93
CA ARG A 280 1.24 12.26 -21.78
C ARG A 280 0.31 13.18 -21.00
N ASP A 281 -0.93 12.75 -20.79
CA ASP A 281 -1.97 13.49 -20.08
C ASP A 281 -1.92 13.23 -18.58
N HIS A 282 -1.69 11.97 -18.18
CA HIS A 282 -1.84 11.54 -16.80
C HIS A 282 -0.66 10.69 -16.35
N THR A 283 -0.31 10.83 -15.07
CA THR A 283 0.80 10.14 -14.44
C THR A 283 0.31 9.49 -13.15
N GLY A 284 0.60 8.20 -12.98
CA GLY A 284 0.35 7.44 -11.75
C GLY A 284 1.57 6.65 -11.34
N ILE A 285 1.48 5.97 -10.19
CA ILE A 285 2.53 5.13 -9.63
C ILE A 285 2.02 3.69 -9.62
N VAL A 286 2.79 2.76 -10.16
CA VAL A 286 2.45 1.32 -10.18
C VAL A 286 2.38 0.81 -8.75
N SER A 287 1.18 0.48 -8.29
CA SER A 287 0.90 0.09 -6.91
C SER A 287 0.87 -1.43 -6.72
N LYS A 288 0.61 -2.18 -7.79
CA LYS A 288 0.61 -3.64 -7.78
C LYS A 288 0.86 -4.19 -9.18
N VAL A 289 1.53 -5.33 -9.24
CA VAL A 289 1.69 -6.12 -10.46
C VAL A 289 1.29 -7.57 -10.15
N GLU A 290 0.36 -8.11 -10.92
CA GLU A 290 -0.08 -9.49 -10.81
C GLU A 290 0.21 -10.23 -12.11
N THR A 291 1.05 -11.26 -12.04
CA THR A 291 1.29 -12.16 -13.17
C THR A 291 0.41 -13.38 -13.03
N THR A 292 -0.41 -13.62 -14.04
CA THR A 292 -1.25 -14.82 -14.16
C THR A 292 -0.93 -15.55 -15.46
N ASP A 293 -1.50 -16.74 -15.64
CA ASP A 293 -1.40 -17.48 -16.91
C ASP A 293 -2.00 -16.68 -18.10
N ALA A 294 -2.88 -15.71 -17.83
CA ALA A 294 -3.49 -14.85 -18.84
C ALA A 294 -2.63 -13.63 -19.21
N GLY A 295 -1.56 -13.36 -18.47
CA GLY A 295 -0.67 -12.21 -18.66
C GLY A 295 -0.45 -11.41 -17.37
N THR A 296 0.22 -10.27 -17.52
CA THR A 296 0.53 -9.34 -16.43
C THR A 296 -0.52 -8.25 -16.33
N GLN A 297 -1.21 -8.16 -15.19
CA GLN A 297 -2.10 -7.07 -14.84
C GLN A 297 -1.36 -6.05 -13.97
N VAL A 298 -1.43 -4.78 -14.38
CA VAL A 298 -0.78 -3.66 -13.69
C VAL A 298 -1.86 -2.79 -13.06
N TYR A 299 -1.63 -2.42 -11.80
CA TYR A 299 -2.47 -1.53 -11.03
C TYR A 299 -1.68 -0.27 -10.69
N TYR A 300 -2.38 0.84 -10.51
CA TYR A 300 -1.75 2.09 -10.16
C TYR A 300 -2.52 2.87 -9.10
N ALA A 301 -1.76 3.67 -8.37
CA ALA A 301 -2.24 4.72 -7.50
C ALA A 301 -2.01 6.09 -8.17
N GLY A 302 -2.84 7.08 -7.85
CA GLY A 302 -2.69 8.43 -8.41
C GLY A 302 -3.76 9.40 -7.92
N HIS A 303 -3.49 10.69 -8.09
CA HIS A 303 -4.43 11.79 -7.82
C HIS A 303 -5.23 12.18 -9.08
N THR A 304 -5.97 13.29 -9.03
CA THR A 304 -6.91 13.81 -10.04
C THR A 304 -8.20 13.01 -10.13
N ASP A 305 -8.09 11.68 -10.14
CA ASP A 305 -9.17 10.76 -9.86
C ASP A 305 -8.63 9.69 -8.89
N ASP A 306 -8.62 10.06 -7.61
CA ASP A 306 -7.96 9.37 -6.51
C ASP A 306 -8.14 7.86 -6.58
N THR A 307 -7.02 7.15 -6.60
CA THR A 307 -6.99 5.71 -6.66
C THR A 307 -5.74 5.14 -5.98
N ASP A 308 -5.87 3.93 -5.46
CA ASP A 308 -4.82 3.12 -4.86
C ASP A 308 -4.54 1.84 -5.66
N TYR A 309 -5.58 1.23 -6.26
CA TYR A 309 -5.50 -0.01 -7.03
C TYR A 309 -6.39 -0.03 -8.28
N ARG A 310 -6.47 1.06 -9.06
CA ARG A 310 -7.15 1.00 -10.37
C ARG A 310 -6.30 0.21 -11.35
N THR A 311 -6.92 -0.69 -12.12
CA THR A 311 -6.20 -1.42 -13.17
C THR A 311 -5.93 -0.51 -14.36
N VAL A 312 -4.75 -0.68 -14.98
CA VAL A 312 -4.44 -0.02 -16.26
C VAL A 312 -5.46 -0.42 -17.33
N ASP A 313 -5.91 -1.68 -17.34
CA ASP A 313 -6.85 -2.18 -18.34
C ASP A 313 -8.22 -1.50 -18.21
N GLU A 314 -8.74 -1.30 -17.00
CA GLU A 314 -9.95 -0.52 -16.78
C GLU A 314 -9.78 0.93 -17.26
N ALA A 315 -8.63 1.54 -16.97
CA ALA A 315 -8.34 2.91 -17.39
C ALA A 315 -8.39 3.07 -18.91
N ILE A 316 -7.73 2.19 -19.68
CA ILE A 316 -7.61 2.34 -21.15
C ILE A 316 -8.72 1.66 -21.97
N THR A 317 -9.52 0.77 -21.36
CA THR A 317 -10.60 0.06 -22.07
C THR A 317 -12.01 0.49 -21.66
N VAL A 318 -12.18 1.01 -20.44
CA VAL A 318 -13.49 1.40 -19.89
C VAL A 318 -13.59 2.91 -19.69
N ILE A 319 -12.64 3.52 -18.98
CA ILE A 319 -12.69 4.94 -18.61
C ILE A 319 -12.28 5.83 -19.80
N HIS A 320 -11.18 5.49 -20.46
CA HIS A 320 -10.65 6.15 -21.66
C HIS A 320 -10.45 5.13 -22.80
N PRO A 321 -11.53 4.64 -23.42
CA PRO A 321 -11.43 3.56 -24.40
C PRO A 321 -10.53 3.91 -25.59
N GLY A 322 -9.47 3.11 -25.78
CA GLY A 322 -8.52 3.25 -26.87
C GLY A 322 -7.32 4.16 -26.57
N ALA A 323 -7.16 4.59 -25.31
CA ALA A 323 -5.97 5.28 -24.85
C ALA A 323 -4.71 4.40 -24.91
N SER A 324 -3.56 5.04 -25.00
CA SER A 324 -2.25 4.38 -24.92
C SER A 324 -1.64 4.54 -23.53
N VAL A 325 -0.85 3.55 -23.10
CA VAL A 325 -0.18 3.54 -21.80
C VAL A 325 1.30 3.20 -21.97
N TYR A 326 2.12 3.80 -21.11
CA TYR A 326 3.57 3.73 -21.11
C TYR A 326 4.06 3.68 -19.67
N TYR A 327 5.28 3.16 -19.48
CA TYR A 327 5.86 3.04 -18.15
C TYR A 327 7.29 3.57 -18.14
N TRP A 328 7.67 4.11 -16.98
CA TRP A 328 9.06 4.37 -16.65
C TRP A 328 9.48 3.38 -15.59
N SER A 329 10.35 2.45 -15.97
CA SER A 329 10.98 1.54 -15.04
C SER A 329 12.03 2.31 -14.25
N ILE A 330 11.68 2.70 -13.02
CA ILE A 330 12.54 3.54 -12.19
C ILE A 330 13.69 2.69 -11.64
N ALA A 331 14.91 3.25 -11.64
CA ALA A 331 16.12 2.57 -11.16
C ALA A 331 16.07 2.18 -9.67
#